data_AF-A0A072V1E9-F1
#
_entry.id   AF-A0A072V1E9-F1
#
_cell.length_a   1.000
_cell.length_b   1.000
_cell.length_c   1.000
_cell.angle_alpha   90.00
_cell.angle_beta   90.00
_cell.angle_gamma   90.00
#
_symmetry.space_group_name_H-M   'P 1'
#
loop_
_entity.id
_entity.type
_entity.pdbx_description
1 polymer ?
#
loop_
_entity_poly.entity_id
_entity_poly.type
_entity_poly.pdbx_seq_one_letter_code
_entity_poly.pdbx_strand_id
1 'polypeptide(L)'
;MGKFVLKGRVISGSNIGEKVFIPRLSLTPSDNRIPFKFKRRQFPICVSFAMTINKSQGQSLEHVGVYLPSPVFHMDSCTSQYHGLLRGVV
;
A
#
# COMPACT_ATOMS: atom_id res chain seq x y z
N MET A 1 24.60 2.91 -10.78
CA MET A 1 23.42 3.69 -10.36
C MET A 1 22.41 3.69 -11.50
N GLY A 2 21.17 3.26 -11.26
CA GLY A 2 20.18 2.96 -12.32
C GLY A 2 19.58 4.20 -12.98
N LYS A 3 19.55 4.20 -14.31
CA LYS A 3 19.12 5.28 -15.24
C LYS A 3 17.69 5.82 -15.07
N PHE A 4 16.90 5.30 -14.11
CA PHE A 4 15.46 5.57 -13.98
C PHE A 4 15.09 5.85 -12.52
N VAL A 5 14.87 7.13 -12.19
CA VAL A 5 14.52 7.64 -10.85
C VAL A 5 13.33 8.58 -11.01
N LEU A 6 12.37 8.52 -10.09
CA LEU A 6 11.27 9.48 -10.06
C LEU A 6 11.69 10.73 -9.32
N LYS A 7 11.50 11.89 -9.94
CA LYS A 7 11.75 13.20 -9.33
C LYS A 7 10.41 13.83 -8.98
N GLY A 8 10.27 14.27 -7.73
CA GLY A 8 9.09 14.95 -7.22
C GLY A 8 9.45 16.17 -6.38
N ARG A 9 8.43 16.94 -6.01
CA ARG A 9 8.53 18.02 -5.04
C ARG A 9 7.54 17.73 -3.91
N VAL A 10 7.99 17.91 -2.67
CA VAL A 10 7.13 17.76 -1.49
C VAL A 10 6.13 18.92 -1.45
N ILE A 11 4.85 18.61 -1.31
CA ILE A 11 3.75 19.60 -1.31
C ILE A 11 3.12 19.82 0.07
N SER A 12 3.53 19.05 1.09
CA SER A 12 2.98 19.13 2.45
C SER A 12 3.98 18.61 3.48
N GLY A 13 3.79 18.96 4.76
CA GLY A 13 4.68 18.61 5.88
C GLY A 13 5.86 19.55 6.08
N SER A 14 6.80 19.16 6.94
CA SER A 14 7.94 20.01 7.34
C SER A 14 8.94 20.29 6.20
N ASN A 15 8.99 19.43 5.19
CA ASN A 15 9.96 19.50 4.08
C ASN A 15 9.35 20.07 2.79
N ILE A 16 8.32 20.92 2.89
CA ILE A 16 7.62 21.47 1.73
C ILE A 16 8.57 22.21 0.77
N GLY A 17 8.41 21.99 -0.53
CA GLY A 17 9.24 22.60 -1.58
C GLY A 17 10.53 21.83 -1.89
N GLU A 18 10.94 20.88 -1.05
CA GLU A 18 12.14 20.06 -1.28
C GLU A 18 11.97 19.14 -2.51
N LYS A 19 13.04 18.98 -3.28
CA LYS A 19 13.10 18.05 -4.42
C LYS A 19 13.53 16.67 -3.92
N VAL A 20 12.66 15.69 -4.10
CA VAL A 20 12.92 14.30 -3.70
C VAL A 20 13.14 13.41 -4.91
N PHE A 21 14.02 12.43 -4.74
CA PHE A 21 14.36 11.45 -5.76
C PHE A 21 14.04 10.05 -5.23
N ILE A 22 13.08 9.38 -5.86
CA ILE A 22 12.61 8.06 -5.42
C ILE A 22 13.21 7.00 -6.37
N PRO A 23 14.15 6.17 -5.91
CA PRO A 23 14.72 5.10 -6.71
C PRO A 23 13.81 3.87 -6.77
N ARG A 24 14.05 2.98 -7.74
CA ARG A 24 13.40 1.66 -7.78
C ARG A 24 13.96 0.75 -6.69
N LEU A 25 13.10 0.28 -5.80
CA LEU A 25 13.44 -0.74 -4.81
C LEU A 25 13.35 -2.14 -5.44
N SER A 26 14.27 -3.02 -5.05
CA SER A 26 14.22 -4.44 -5.43
C SER A 26 13.88 -5.28 -4.21
N LEU A 27 12.79 -6.05 -4.30
CA LEU A 27 12.32 -6.93 -3.24
C LEU A 27 12.45 -8.38 -3.71
N THR A 28 13.15 -9.18 -2.92
CA THR A 28 13.31 -10.63 -3.13
C THR A 28 12.67 -11.30 -1.92
N PRO A 29 11.66 -12.18 -2.09
CA PRO A 29 11.13 -12.96 -0.99
C PRO A 29 12.20 -13.95 -0.51
N SER A 30 12.26 -14.17 0.80
CA SER A 30 13.20 -15.11 1.44
C SER A 30 12.69 -16.56 1.47
N ASP A 31 11.55 -16.83 0.82
CA ASP A 31 10.92 -18.14 0.85
C ASP A 31 11.69 -19.16 0.00
N ASN A 32 12.36 -20.09 0.68
CA ASN A 32 13.15 -21.16 0.05
C ASN A 32 12.29 -22.24 -0.62
N ARG A 33 10.95 -22.20 -0.48
CA ARG A 33 10.03 -23.17 -1.11
C ARG A 33 9.79 -22.89 -2.59
N ILE A 34 10.14 -21.69 -3.07
CA ILE A 34 9.97 -21.33 -4.48
C ILE A 34 11.23 -21.79 -5.24
N PRO A 35 11.10 -22.61 -6.28
CA PRO A 35 12.26 -23.19 -6.98
C PRO A 35 13.04 -22.18 -7.84
N PHE A 36 12.70 -20.90 -7.79
CA PHE A 36 13.37 -19.82 -8.52
C PHE A 36 13.43 -18.54 -7.69
N LYS A 37 14.47 -17.73 -7.94
CA LYS A 37 14.67 -16.44 -7.26
C LYS A 37 13.74 -15.39 -7.85
N PHE A 38 12.62 -15.11 -7.17
CA PHE A 38 11.73 -14.02 -7.57
C PHE A 38 12.32 -12.66 -7.16
N LYS A 39 12.40 -11.68 -8.08
CA LYS A 39 12.87 -10.32 -7.76
C LYS A 39 11.90 -9.29 -8.33
N ARG A 40 11.18 -8.59 -7.46
CA ARG A 40 10.28 -7.50 -7.83
C ARG A 40 11.01 -6.17 -7.78
N ARG A 41 11.14 -5.49 -8.93
CA ARG A 41 11.70 -4.12 -9.00
C ARG A 41 10.61 -3.09 -9.25
N GLN A 42 10.29 -2.27 -8.26
CA GLN A 42 9.23 -1.26 -8.38
C GLN A 42 9.62 0.05 -7.68
N PHE A 43 8.99 1.15 -8.08
CA PHE A 43 9.04 2.36 -7.27
C PHE A 43 8.17 2.16 -6.02
N PRO A 44 8.63 2.57 -4.83
CA PRO A 44 7.85 2.50 -3.59
C PRO A 44 6.79 3.62 -3.54
N ILE A 45 5.90 3.67 -4.54
CA ILE A 45 4.80 4.63 -4.60
C ILE A 45 3.49 3.92 -4.94
N CYS A 46 2.38 4.41 -4.38
CA CYS A 46 1.02 4.04 -4.77
C CYS A 46 0.18 5.32 -4.79
N VAL A 47 -0.45 5.62 -5.92
CA VAL A 47 -1.44 6.70 -6.01
C VAL A 47 -2.77 6.13 -5.55
N SER A 48 -3.41 6.74 -4.56
CA SER A 48 -4.60 6.18 -3.93
C SER A 48 -5.46 7.33 -3.40
N PHE A 49 -6.60 7.57 -4.07
CA PHE A 49 -7.68 8.41 -3.53
C PHE A 49 -8.46 7.66 -2.46
N ALA A 50 -8.43 6.33 -2.53
CA ALA A 50 -8.64 5.56 -1.33
C ALA A 50 -8.01 4.19 -1.28
N MET A 51 -8.00 3.70 -0.05
CA MET A 51 -7.21 2.61 0.47
C MET A 51 -8.13 1.61 1.17
N THR A 52 -7.70 0.35 1.22
CA THR A 52 -8.40 -0.65 2.01
C THR A 52 -8.15 -0.41 3.50
N ILE A 53 -9.04 -0.90 4.37
CA ILE A 53 -8.94 -0.76 5.84
C ILE A 53 -7.58 -1.25 6.37
N ASN A 54 -7.10 -2.39 5.87
CA ASN A 54 -5.80 -2.93 6.28
C ASN A 54 -4.62 -2.06 5.83
N LYS A 55 -4.79 -1.25 4.79
CA LYS A 55 -3.76 -0.30 4.33
C LYS A 55 -3.80 1.02 5.10
N SER A 56 -4.96 1.43 5.60
CA SER A 56 -5.11 2.63 6.43
C SER A 56 -4.75 2.41 7.90
N GLN A 57 -4.64 1.16 8.36
CA GLN A 57 -4.35 0.87 9.76
C GLN A 57 -3.03 1.54 10.21
N GLY A 58 -3.10 2.34 11.28
CA GLY A 58 -1.96 3.11 11.81
C GLY A 58 -1.69 4.44 11.10
N GLN A 59 -2.52 4.86 10.15
CA GLN A 59 -2.48 6.20 9.55
C GLN A 59 -3.45 7.14 10.25
N SER A 60 -3.07 8.42 10.38
CA SER A 60 -3.96 9.49 10.83
C SER A 60 -4.45 10.27 9.61
N LEU A 61 -5.76 10.37 9.42
CA LEU A 61 -6.40 11.09 8.33
C LEU A 61 -7.37 12.10 8.91
N GLU A 62 -7.30 13.36 8.46
CA GLU A 62 -8.15 14.45 8.97
C GLU A 62 -9.61 14.28 8.51
N HIS A 63 -9.82 13.88 7.26
CA HIS A 63 -11.14 13.64 6.67
C HIS A 63 -11.13 12.31 5.89
N VAL A 64 -12.05 11.41 6.20
CA VAL A 64 -12.18 10.11 5.53
C VAL A 64 -13.64 9.66 5.45
N GLY A 65 -14.03 9.17 4.27
CA GLY A 65 -15.28 8.42 4.09
C GLY A 65 -15.04 6.93 4.23
N VAL A 66 -15.93 6.22 4.92
CA VAL A 66 -15.82 4.76 5.12
C VAL A 66 -17.04 4.08 4.51
N TYR A 67 -16.81 3.19 3.54
CA TYR A 67 -17.87 2.39 2.91
C TYR A 67 -17.80 0.93 3.38
N LEU A 68 -18.86 0.48 4.07
CA LEU A 68 -19.01 -0.88 4.59
C LEU A 68 -20.33 -1.47 4.08
N PRO A 69 -20.32 -2.25 2.99
CA PRO A 69 -21.54 -2.86 2.45
C PRO A 69 -22.08 -3.98 3.35
N SER A 70 -21.24 -4.54 4.22
CA SER A 70 -21.60 -5.53 5.23
C SER A 70 -20.78 -5.30 6.50
N PRO A 71 -21.21 -5.84 7.65
CA PRO A 71 -20.45 -5.71 8.88
C PRO A 71 -19.12 -6.50 8.81
N VAL A 72 -18.00 -5.80 8.87
CA VAL A 72 -16.65 -6.39 8.68
C VAL A 72 -15.91 -6.73 9.98
N PHE A 73 -16.53 -6.47 11.15
CA PHE A 73 -15.94 -6.70 12.47
C PHE A 73 -16.90 -7.49 13.38
N HIS A 74 -17.29 -8.70 12.99
CA HIS A 74 -17.92 -9.63 13.92
C HIS A 74 -16.85 -10.50 14.59
N MET A 75 -16.79 -10.44 15.93
CA MET A 75 -16.08 -11.43 16.73
C MET A 75 -17.04 -12.58 17.02
N ASP A 76 -17.29 -13.42 16.02
CA ASP A 76 -17.90 -14.73 16.23
C ASP A 76 -17.07 -15.80 15.54
N SER A 77 -16.81 -16.86 16.29
CA SER A 77 -15.86 -17.91 16.00
C SER A 77 -16.35 -18.77 14.83
N CYS A 78 -15.83 -18.57 13.62
CA CYS A 78 -15.48 -19.63 12.65
C CYS A 78 -15.14 -18.97 11.30
N THR A 79 -13.85 -18.94 10.96
CA THR A 79 -13.39 -18.56 9.64
C THR A 79 -13.79 -19.63 8.63
N SER A 80 -14.86 -19.40 7.87
CA SER A 80 -15.01 -20.06 6.59
C SER A 80 -15.38 -19.02 5.52
N GLN A 81 -14.53 -18.98 4.49
CA GLN A 81 -14.78 -18.35 3.20
C GLN A 81 -14.49 -16.84 3.06
N TYR A 82 -13.22 -16.44 3.25
CA TYR A 82 -12.69 -15.25 2.56
C TYR A 82 -12.53 -15.55 1.06
N HIS A 83 -13.63 -15.52 0.32
CA HIS A 83 -13.61 -15.45 -1.14
C HIS A 83 -14.51 -14.31 -1.59
N GLY A 84 -13.95 -13.10 -1.63
CA GLY A 84 -14.75 -11.92 -1.96
C GLY A 84 -14.01 -10.62 -1.71
N LEU A 85 -12.88 -10.43 -2.39
CA LEU A 85 -12.55 -9.18 -3.05
C LEU A 85 -13.13 -7.89 -2.41
N LEU A 86 -12.60 -7.45 -1.26
CA LEU A 86 -12.79 -6.07 -0.78
C LEU A 86 -12.03 -5.12 -1.70
N ARG A 87 -12.53 -4.98 -2.93
CA ARG A 87 -12.14 -3.97 -3.91
C ARG A 87 -13.03 -2.75 -3.69
N GLY A 88 -12.39 -1.57 -3.72
CA GLY A 88 -13.06 -0.27 -3.69
C GLY A 88 -13.26 0.21 -2.25
N VAL A 89 -12.38 1.00 -1.62
CA VAL A 89 -12.08 2.44 -1.87
C VAL A 89 -13.24 3.32 -1.39
N VAL A 90 -12.96 4.55 -0.90
CA VAL A 90 -13.92 5.67 -0.79
C VAL A 90 -14.97 5.62 -1.89
#